data_AF-A0A3C0YYX1-F1
#
_entry.id   AF-A0A3C0YYX1-F1
#
_cell.length_a   1.000
_cell.length_b   1.000
_cell.length_c   1.000
_cell.angle_alpha   90.00
_cell.angle_beta   90.00
_cell.angle_gamma   90.00
#
_symmetry.space_group_name_H-M   'P 1'
#
loop_
_entity.id
_entity.type
_entity.pdbx_description
1 polymer ?
#
loop_
_entity_poly.entity_id
_entity_poly.type
_entity_poly.pdbx_seq_one_letter_code
_entity_poly.pdbx_strand_id
1 'polypeptide(L)'
;MSVKEAFVRQTEEQIEEWQAQLDEFNRKLEEAEAQSKAEIENSIAQMEKTLEQALAMQEQVQKASENAWNDMSSATEKAYEQLKKGWEKALSRYE
;
A
#
# COMPACT_ATOMS: atom_id res chain seq x y z
N MET A 1 -14.22 -13.51 14.70
CA MET A 1 -13.16 -12.97 13.85
C MET A 1 -11.88 -13.02 14.67
N SER A 2 -10.85 -13.71 14.19
CA SER A 2 -9.53 -13.72 14.83
C SER A 2 -8.80 -12.38 14.59
N VAL A 3 -7.75 -12.11 15.36
CA VAL A 3 -6.91 -10.91 15.16
C VAL A 3 -6.30 -10.93 13.75
N LYS A 4 -5.93 -12.12 13.25
CA LYS A 4 -5.43 -12.31 11.88
C LYS A 4 -6.48 -11.91 10.84
N GLU A 5 -7.71 -12.41 10.98
CA GLU A 5 -8.80 -12.10 10.04
C GLU A 5 -9.12 -10.60 10.03
N ALA A 6 -9.11 -9.95 11.20
CA ALA A 6 -9.30 -8.50 11.31
C ALA A 6 -8.19 -7.73 10.59
N PHE A 7 -6.93 -8.14 10.75
CA PHE A 7 -5.79 -7.53 10.07
C PHE A 7 -5.86 -7.71 8.55
N VAL A 8 -6.20 -8.92 8.07
CA VAL A 8 -6.35 -9.18 6.62
C VAL A 8 -7.40 -8.28 6.02
N ARG A 9 -8.57 -8.17 6.66
CA ARG A 9 -9.66 -7.32 6.18
C ARG A 9 -9.28 -5.84 6.18
N GLN A 10 -8.67 -5.34 7.26
CA GLN A 10 -8.20 -3.96 7.32
C GLN A 10 -7.20 -3.65 6.21
N THR A 11 -6.27 -4.58 5.97
CA THR A 11 -5.25 -4.42 4.93
C THR A 11 -5.87 -4.48 3.52
N GLU A 12 -6.90 -5.30 3.32
CA GLU A 12 -7.68 -5.37 2.08
C GLU A 12 -8.34 -4.03 1.76
N GLU A 13 -9.09 -3.48 2.73
CA GLU A 13 -9.76 -2.19 2.61
C GLU A 13 -8.75 -1.07 2.28
N GLN A 14 -7.57 -1.09 2.90
CA GLN A 14 -6.51 -0.11 2.63
C GLN A 14 -5.89 -0.28 1.22
N ILE A 15 -5.69 -1.52 0.77
CA ILE A 15 -5.16 -1.83 -0.57
C ILE A 15 -6.13 -1.35 -1.65
N GLU A 16 -7.43 -1.55 -1.47
CA GLU A 16 -8.46 -1.06 -2.38
C GLU A 16 -8.44 0.48 -2.47
N GLU A 17 -8.30 1.17 -1.33
CA GLU A 17 -8.16 2.62 -1.29
C GLU A 17 -6.91 3.08 -2.05
N TRP A 18 -5.78 2.41 -1.85
CA TRP A 18 -4.51 2.72 -2.52
C TRP A 18 -4.58 2.48 -4.02
N GLN A 19 -5.25 1.41 -4.48
CA GLN A 19 -5.49 1.17 -5.90
C GLN A 19 -6.32 2.29 -6.53
N ALA A 20 -7.41 2.70 -5.87
CA ALA A 20 -8.26 3.77 -6.36
C ALA A 20 -7.52 5.11 -6.46
N GLN A 21 -6.68 5.43 -5.46
CA GLN A 21 -5.82 6.61 -5.49
C GLN A 21 -4.80 6.50 -6.63
N LEU A 22 -4.12 5.37 -6.79
CA LEU A 22 -3.15 5.17 -7.87
C LEU A 22 -3.78 5.35 -9.26
N ASP A 23 -5.00 4.86 -9.46
CA ASP A 23 -5.76 5.06 -10.70
C ASP A 23 -6.06 6.53 -10.97
N GLU A 24 -6.38 7.30 -9.93
CA GLU A 24 -6.56 8.75 -10.05
C GLU A 24 -5.26 9.44 -10.46
N PHE A 25 -4.13 9.06 -9.86
CA PHE A 25 -2.82 9.60 -10.18
C PHE A 25 -2.38 9.27 -11.61
N ASN A 26 -2.62 8.04 -12.06
CA ASN A 26 -2.35 7.63 -13.43
C ASN A 26 -3.16 8.48 -14.44
N ARG A 27 -4.44 8.74 -14.17
CA ARG A 27 -5.23 9.66 -15.01
C ARG A 27 -4.65 11.07 -15.04
N LYS A 28 -4.25 11.61 -13.89
CA LYS A 28 -3.65 12.96 -13.85
C LYS A 28 -2.26 13.02 -14.52
N LEU A 29 -1.51 11.92 -14.51
CA LEU A 29 -0.26 11.81 -15.26
C LEU A 29 -0.49 11.93 -16.78
N GLU A 30 -1.58 11.36 -17.28
CA GLU A 30 -1.96 11.49 -18.70
C GLU A 30 -2.32 12.94 -19.07
N GLU A 31 -2.86 13.70 -18.12
CA GLU A 31 -3.22 15.12 -18.28
C GLU A 31 -2.04 16.08 -18.02
N ALA A 32 -0.96 15.61 -17.41
CA ALA A 32 0.15 16.45 -16.98
C ALA A 32 1.03 16.95 -18.14
N GLU A 33 1.49 18.20 -18.04
CA GLU A 33 2.48 18.76 -18.94
C GLU A 33 3.85 18.07 -18.79
N ALA A 34 4.64 18.07 -19.86
CA ALA A 34 5.91 17.32 -19.95
C ALA A 34 6.91 17.65 -18.83
N GLN A 35 6.91 18.87 -18.30
CA GLN A 35 7.83 19.31 -17.25
C GLN A 35 7.49 18.68 -15.88
N SER A 36 6.20 18.46 -15.59
CA SER A 36 5.74 17.86 -14.33
C SER A 36 5.68 16.33 -14.41
N LYS A 37 5.66 15.78 -15.62
CA LYS A 37 5.48 14.35 -15.88
C LYS A 37 6.48 13.46 -15.14
N ALA A 38 7.76 13.82 -15.14
CA ALA A 38 8.81 13.02 -14.51
C ALA A 38 8.66 12.93 -12.98
N GLU A 39 8.21 14.00 -12.32
CA GLU A 39 8.00 13.99 -10.86
C GLU A 39 6.77 13.16 -10.47
N ILE A 40 5.74 13.20 -11.32
CA ILE A 40 4.51 12.42 -11.16
C ILE A 40 4.80 10.94 -11.41
N GLU A 41 5.53 10.58 -12.48
CA GLU A 41 5.97 9.21 -12.77
C GLU A 41 6.77 8.61 -11.60
N ASN A 42 7.70 9.37 -11.02
CA ASN A 42 8.47 8.92 -9.86
C ASN A 42 7.59 8.67 -8.62
N SER A 43 6.57 9.50 -8.42
CA SER A 43 5.65 9.35 -7.28
C SER A 43 4.73 8.14 -7.47
N ILE A 44 4.20 7.95 -8.67
CA ILE A 44 3.41 6.78 -9.07
C ILE A 44 4.22 5.49 -8.90
N ALA A 45 5.47 5.45 -9.40
CA ALA A 45 6.33 4.27 -9.25
C ALA A 45 6.59 3.90 -7.76
N GLN A 46 6.70 4.91 -6.89
CA GLN A 46 6.86 4.68 -5.46
C GLN A 46 5.56 4.16 -4.82
N MET A 47 4.40 4.64 -5.27
CA MET A 47 3.09 4.16 -4.84
C MET A 47 2.87 2.72 -5.31
N GLU A 48 3.09 2.41 -6.59
CA GLU A 48 3.05 1.05 -7.15
C GLU A 48 3.87 0.05 -6.33
N LYS A 49 5.13 0.39 -6.04
CA LYS A 49 5.99 -0.45 -5.21
C LYS A 49 5.43 -0.69 -3.81
N THR A 50 4.83 0.34 -3.20
CA THR A 50 4.23 0.23 -1.87
C THR A 50 2.99 -0.66 -1.88
N LEU A 51 2.18 -0.56 -2.94
CA LEU A 51 1.01 -1.42 -3.18
C LEU A 51 1.42 -2.88 -3.38
N GLU A 52 2.44 -3.15 -4.21
CA GLU A 52 2.98 -4.50 -4.39
C GLU A 52 3.46 -5.12 -3.08
N GLN A 53 4.15 -4.32 -2.25
CA GLN A 53 4.62 -4.77 -0.94
C GLN A 53 3.46 -5.09 0.01
N ALA A 54 2.39 -4.29 -0.01
CA ALA A 54 1.20 -4.56 0.79
C ALA A 54 0.44 -5.80 0.33
N LEU A 55 0.27 -5.99 -0.98
CA LEU A 55 -0.32 -7.21 -1.56
C LEU A 55 0.45 -8.46 -1.15
N ALA A 56 1.79 -8.43 -1.28
CA ALA A 56 2.65 -9.54 -0.88
C ALA A 56 2.56 -9.83 0.64
N MET A 57 2.54 -8.77 1.46
CA MET A 57 2.37 -8.89 2.91
C MET A 57 1.01 -9.51 3.26
N GLN A 58 -0.08 -9.05 2.65
CA GLN A 58 -1.43 -9.57 2.87
C GLN A 58 -1.51 -11.06 2.50
N GLU A 59 -0.93 -11.45 1.36
CA GLU A 59 -0.88 -12.84 0.92
C GLU A 59 -0.12 -13.74 1.92
N GLN A 60 1.01 -13.26 2.46
CA GLN A 60 1.77 -13.97 3.50
C GLN A 60 0.91 -14.19 4.75
N VAL A 61 0.18 -13.17 5.20
CA VAL A 61 -0.70 -13.29 6.38
C VAL A 61 -1.87 -14.23 6.13
N GLN A 62 -2.49 -14.17 4.95
CA GLN A 62 -3.58 -15.08 4.57
C GLN A 62 -3.14 -16.55 4.62
N LYS A 63 -1.92 -16.83 4.14
CA LYS A 63 -1.31 -18.18 4.14
C LYS A 63 -0.81 -18.63 5.52
N ALA A 64 -0.62 -17.71 6.47
CA ALA A 64 -0.14 -18.04 7.80
C ALA A 64 -1.21 -18.80 8.61
N SER A 65 -0.75 -19.83 9.35
CA SER A 65 -1.55 -20.41 10.43
C SER A 65 -1.72 -19.41 11.59
N GLU A 66 -2.70 -19.61 12.46
CA GLU A 66 -2.91 -18.76 13.64
C GLU A 66 -1.67 -18.70 14.56
N ASN A 67 -0.96 -19.82 14.72
CA ASN A 67 0.27 -19.84 15.51
C ASN A 67 1.38 -19.03 14.84
N ALA A 68 1.59 -19.21 13.53
CA ALA A 68 2.59 -18.44 12.80
C ALA A 68 2.27 -16.94 12.81
N TRP A 69 0.98 -16.57 12.73
CA TRP A 69 0.53 -15.20 12.87
C TRP A 69 0.89 -14.60 14.22
N ASN A 70 0.66 -15.33 15.32
CA ASN A 70 1.01 -14.86 16.67
C ASN A 70 2.51 -14.54 16.81
N ASP A 71 3.37 -15.30 16.12
CA ASP A 71 4.82 -15.09 16.16
C ASP A 71 5.27 -13.91 15.28
N MET A 72 4.59 -13.63 14.16
CA MET A 72 5.01 -12.61 13.18
C MET A 72 4.24 -11.28 13.27
N SER A 73 3.06 -11.25 13.89
CA SER A 73 2.10 -10.13 13.82
C SER A 73 2.74 -8.78 14.17
N SER A 74 3.53 -8.70 15.24
CA SER A 74 4.17 -7.44 15.64
C SER A 74 5.14 -6.90 14.59
N ALA A 75 5.87 -7.77 13.88
CA ALA A 75 6.76 -7.34 12.80
C ALA A 75 5.96 -6.95 11.56
N THR A 76 4.90 -7.69 11.25
CA THR A 76 3.99 -7.41 10.13
C THR A 76 3.26 -6.09 10.30
N GLU A 77 2.72 -5.82 11.49
CA GLU A 77 2.05 -4.55 11.82
C GLU A 77 3.01 -3.36 11.69
N LYS A 78 4.26 -3.51 12.15
CA LYS A 78 5.28 -2.48 11.95
C LYS A 78 5.59 -2.25 10.48
N ALA A 79 5.72 -3.32 9.69
CA ALA A 79 5.95 -3.21 8.25
C ALA A 79 4.78 -2.49 7.56
N TYR A 80 3.55 -2.86 7.89
CA TYR A 80 2.34 -2.20 7.41
C TYR A 80 2.32 -0.70 7.71
N GLU A 81 2.62 -0.30 8.96
CA GLU A 81 2.71 1.11 9.34
C GLU A 81 3.78 1.88 8.56
N GLN A 82 4.90 1.24 8.21
CA GLN A 82 5.91 1.86 7.35
C GLN A 82 5.44 2.01 5.92
N LEU A 83 4.72 1.02 5.37
CA LEU A 83 4.11 1.12 4.04
C LEU A 83 3.11 2.27 3.99
N LYS A 84 2.24 2.38 5.01
CA LYS A 84 1.27 3.47 5.11
C LYS A 84 1.93 4.85 5.13
N LYS A 85 2.98 5.03 5.93
CA LYS A 85 3.76 6.29 5.94
C LYS A 85 4.45 6.57 4.61
N GLY A 86 4.95 5.53 3.95
CA GLY A 86 5.54 5.64 2.61
C GLY A 86 4.52 6.11 1.58
N TRP A 87 3.31 5.56 1.65
CA TRP A 87 2.17 5.95 0.82
C TRP A 87 1.76 7.40 1.06
N GLU A 88 1.47 7.77 2.31
CA GLU A 88 1.08 9.14 2.70
C GLU A 88 2.11 10.18 2.23
N LYS A 89 3.41 9.85 2.34
CA LYS A 89 4.49 10.72 1.87
C LYS A 89 4.57 10.84 0.34
N ALA A 90 4.19 9.80 -0.39
CA ALA A 90 4.11 9.86 -1.85
C ALA A 90 2.89 10.69 -2.28
N LEU A 91 1.76 10.49 -1.60
CA LEU A 91 0.52 11.24 -1.81
C LEU A 91 0.70 12.75 -1.57
N SER A 92 1.35 13.12 -0.47
CA SER A 92 1.57 14.53 -0.08
C SER A 92 2.52 15.31 -1.01
N ARG A 93 3.17 14.65 -1.97
CA ARG A 93 3.99 15.34 -2.99
C ARG A 93 3.14 15.89 -4.13
N TYR A 94 1.87 15.52 -4.15
CA TYR A 94 0.96 15.78 -5.25
C TYR A 94 -0.28 16.57 -4.82
N GLU A 95 -0.68 16.48 -3.54
CA GLU A 95 -1.57 17.47 -2.89
C GLU A 95 -0.92 18.85 -2.80
#